data_AF-A0A967L215-F1
#
_entry.id   AF-A0A967L215-F1
#
_cell.length_a   1.000
_cell.length_b   1.000
_cell.length_c   1.000
_cell.angle_alpha   90.00
_cell.angle_beta   90.00
_cell.angle_gamma   90.00
#
_symmetry.space_group_name_H-M   'P 1'
#
loop_
_entity.id
_entity.type
_entity.pdbx_description
1 polymer ?
#
loop_
_entity_poly.entity_id
_entity_poly.type
_entity_poly.pdbx_seq_one_letter_code
_entity_poly.pdbx_strand_id
1 'polypeptide(L)' 'MPENPFNNKTTLLMIANDGSIPAEATGEYGWIYQPKTRTIKLDWPGTDIDGIRYYDY' A
#
# COMPACT_ATOMS: atom_id res chain seq x y z
N MET A 1 -7.55 10.29 -1.19
CA MET A 1 -6.75 9.66 -0.12
C MET A 1 -5.89 10.73 0.50
N PRO A 2 -5.60 10.68 1.82
CA PRO A 2 -4.60 11.55 2.41
C PRO A 2 -3.22 11.26 1.81
N GLU A 3 -2.31 12.23 1.92
CA GLU A 3 -0.90 12.02 1.60
C GLU A 3 -0.33 10.92 2.48
N ASN A 4 0.41 9.98 1.89
CA ASN A 4 1.13 8.96 2.63
C ASN A 4 2.37 9.61 3.27
N PRO A 5 2.52 9.59 4.61
CA PRO A 5 3.65 10.21 5.30
C PRO A 5 5.00 9.48 5.12
N PHE A 6 4.99 8.25 4.59
CA PHE A 6 6.21 7.46 4.36
C PHE A 6 6.92 7.82 3.06
N ASN A 7 6.16 8.23 2.04
CA ASN A 7 6.72 8.53 0.72
C ASN A 7 6.22 9.86 0.12
N ASN A 8 5.45 10.65 0.88
CA ASN A 8 4.91 11.95 0.50
C ASN A 8 4.07 11.93 -0.80
N LYS A 9 3.42 10.78 -1.09
CA LYS A 9 2.58 10.63 -2.28
C LYS A 9 1.10 10.69 -1.91
N THR A 10 0.34 11.38 -2.74
CA THR A 10 -1.14 11.44 -2.70
C THR A 10 -1.80 10.48 -3.69
N THR A 11 -0.99 9.71 -4.44
CA THR A 11 -1.45 8.77 -5.46
C THR A 11 -1.94 7.46 -4.84
N LEU A 12 -2.81 6.76 -5.56
CA LEU A 12 -3.27 5.45 -5.16
C LEU A 12 -3.27 4.48 -6.36
N LEU A 13 -2.84 3.25 -6.12
CA LEU A 13 -3.06 2.11 -7.00
C LEU A 13 -4.39 1.47 -6.64
N MET A 14 -5.34 1.50 -7.56
CA MET A 14 -6.63 0.85 -7.37
C MET A 14 -6.61 -0.53 -8.04
N ILE A 15 -6.77 -1.57 -7.24
CA ILE A 15 -6.88 -2.96 -7.71
C ILE A 15 -8.34 -3.23 -8.06
N ALA A 16 -8.58 -3.69 -9.29
CA ALA A 16 -9.90 -4.12 -9.73
C ALA A 16 -10.43 -5.28 -8.88
N ASN A 17 -11.74 -5.54 -8.96
CA ASN A 17 -12.40 -6.57 -8.15
C ASN A 17 -11.91 -8.00 -8.45
N ASP A 18 -11.36 -8.23 -9.62
CA ASP A 18 -10.76 -9.49 -10.07
C ASP A 18 -9.22 -9.50 -9.97
N GLY A 19 -8.60 -8.35 -9.67
CA GLY A 19 -7.16 -8.23 -9.49
C GLY A 19 -6.67 -8.80 -8.16
N SER A 20 -5.40 -9.18 -8.10
CA SER A 20 -4.71 -9.52 -6.86
C SER A 20 -3.97 -8.31 -6.31
N ILE A 21 -3.99 -8.16 -4.98
CA ILE A 21 -3.12 -7.19 -4.30
C ILE A 21 -1.67 -7.68 -4.46
N PRO A 22 -0.72 -6.80 -4.84
CA PRO A 22 0.69 -7.19 -4.94
C PRO A 22 1.23 -7.77 -3.63
N ALA A 23 2.17 -8.71 -3.72
CA ALA A 23 2.79 -9.31 -2.53
C ALA A 23 3.78 -8.36 -1.84
N GLU A 24 4.34 -7.41 -2.58
CA GLU A 24 5.34 -6.44 -2.12
C GLU A 24 4.85 -5.02 -2.39
N ALA A 25 5.22 -4.10 -1.49
CA ALA A 25 5.16 -2.68 -1.77
C ALA A 25 6.32 -2.26 -2.68
N THR A 26 6.07 -1.33 -3.58
CA THR A 26 7.09 -0.74 -4.46
C THR A 26 7.46 0.67 -4.04
N GLY A 27 6.58 1.38 -3.33
CA GLY A 27 6.73 2.80 -3.04
C GLY A 27 6.41 3.71 -4.21
N GLU A 28 5.85 3.18 -5.30
CA GLU A 28 5.51 3.93 -6.51
C GLU A 28 4.27 4.82 -6.28
N TYR A 29 3.32 4.34 -5.47
CA TYR A 29 2.08 5.00 -5.09
C TYR A 29 2.09 5.37 -3.60
N GLY A 30 1.14 6.19 -3.15
CA GLY A 30 0.93 6.40 -1.72
C GLY A 30 0.21 5.21 -1.08
N TRP A 31 -0.80 4.67 -1.74
CA TRP A 31 -1.68 3.65 -1.19
C TRP A 31 -2.07 2.61 -2.24
N ILE A 32 -2.35 1.39 -1.81
CA ILE A 32 -2.99 0.35 -2.63
C ILE A 32 -4.39 0.11 -2.08
N TYR A 33 -5.42 0.13 -2.92
CA TYR A 33 -6.80 -0.10 -2.49
C TYR A 33 -7.52 -1.09 -3.40
N GLN A 34 -8.24 -2.04 -2.80
CA GLN A 34 -9.11 -2.98 -3.52
C GLN A 34 -10.57 -2.85 -3.04
N PRO A 35 -11.52 -2.43 -3.91
CA PRO A 35 -12.92 -2.23 -3.50
C PRO A 35 -13.65 -3.50 -3.07
N LYS A 36 -13.40 -4.64 -3.74
CA LYS A 36 -14.08 -5.92 -3.45
C LYS A 36 -13.87 -6.40 -2.02
N THR A 37 -12.64 -6.32 -1.54
CA THR A 37 -12.22 -6.75 -0.20
C THR A 37 -12.24 -5.59 0.80
N ARG A 38 -12.35 -4.35 0.30
CA ARG A 38 -12.21 -3.10 1.07
C ARG A 38 -10.85 -3.01 1.76
N THR A 39 -9.85 -3.70 1.21
CA THR A 39 -8.49 -3.68 1.73
C THR A 39 -7.78 -2.42 1.27
N ILE A 40 -7.17 -1.72 2.22
CA ILE A 40 -6.22 -0.65 1.98
C ILE A 40 -4.85 -1.10 2.50
N LYS A 41 -3.79 -0.89 1.71
CA LYS A 41 -2.41 -1.15 2.09
C LYS A 41 -1.55 0.08 1.87
N LEU A 42 -0.55 0.25 2.74
CA LEU A 42 0.47 1.27 2.61
C LEU A 42 1.48 0.85 1.53
N ASP A 43 1.67 1.63 0.46
CA ASP A 43 2.70 1.29 -0.53
C ASP A 43 4.08 1.80 -0.07
N TRP A 44 4.70 1.09 0.86
CA TRP A 44 6.04 1.39 1.37
C TRP A 44 6.88 0.11 1.58
N PRO A 45 8.07 -0.02 0.96
CA PRO A 45 8.88 -1.24 1.02
C PRO A 45 9.69 -1.39 2.33
N GLY A 46 9.71 -0.38 3.20
CA GLY A 46 10.50 -0.42 4.42
C GLY A 46 9.89 -1.29 5.52
N THR A 47 10.71 -1.54 6.54
CA THR A 47 10.33 -2.25 7.77
C THR A 47 10.35 -1.33 8.98
N ASP A 48 9.68 -1.73 10.04
CA ASP A 48 9.82 -1.11 11.35
C ASP A 48 11.13 -1.51 12.05
N ILE A 49 11.24 -1.12 13.33
CA ILE A 49 12.41 -1.39 14.17
C ILE A 49 12.64 -2.88 14.45
N ASP A 50 11.58 -3.70 14.38
CA ASP A 50 11.61 -5.14 14.61
C ASP A 50 11.82 -5.92 13.29
N GLY A 51 11.93 -5.22 12.16
CA GLY A 51 12.10 -5.82 10.83
C GLY A 51 10.79 -6.27 10.19
N ILE A 52 9.63 -5.90 10.75
CA ILE A 52 8.31 -6.22 10.17
C ILE A 52 8.01 -5.20 9.07
N ARG A 53 7.57 -5.67 7.90
CA ARG A 53 7.22 -4.79 6.78
C ARG A 53 6.01 -3.96 7.14
N TYR A 54 6.06 -2.66 6.87
CA TYR A 54 4.89 -1.81 7.03
C TYR A 54 3.71 -2.24 6.13
N TYR A 55 3.99 -2.98 5.07
CA TYR A 55 3.01 -3.56 4.15
C TYR A 55 2.16 -4.72 4.73
N ASP A 56 2.62 -5.31 5.83
CA ASP A 56 2.00 -6.51 6.43
C ASP A 56 1.07 -6.20 7.61
N TYR A 57 1.03 -4.94 8.07
CA TYR A 57 0.04 -4.43 9.01
C TYR A 57 -1.30 -4.15 8.33
#